data_AF-A0A2A2K5N7-F1
#
_entry.id   AF-A0A2A2K5N7-F1
#
_cell.length_a   1.000
_cell.length_b   1.000
_cell.length_c   1.000
_cell.angle_alpha   90.00
_cell.angle_beta   90.00
_cell.angle_gamma   90.00
#
_symmetry.space_group_name_H-M   'P 1'
#
loop_
_entity.id
_entity.type
_entity.pdbx_description
1 polymer ?
#
loop_
_entity_poly.entity_id
_entity_poly.type
_entity_poly.pdbx_seq_one_letter_code
_entity_poly.pdbx_strand_id
1 'polypeptide(L)'
;MRRLEIKDQMAASPERVLELSQVLDQMEEEHERILEEAAPPATVKADTVALELQVSARSVRDLRKLLELALHELDDMLDAPQAGGSYPGDMAGSLGAYRFELVVGQTAESDKP
;
A
#
# COMPACT_ATOMS: atom_id res chain seq x y z
N MET A 1 23.48 -27.84 36.54
CA MET A 1 24.57 -27.00 37.09
C MET A 1 24.42 -25.53 36.69
N ARG A 2 24.48 -25.16 35.39
CA ARG A 2 24.40 -23.75 34.93
C ARG A 2 23.29 -22.88 35.53
N ARG A 3 22.08 -23.41 35.70
CA ARG A 3 20.93 -22.65 36.26
C ARG A 3 21.10 -22.30 37.75
N LEU A 4 21.83 -23.13 38.50
CA LEU A 4 22.12 -22.90 39.92
C LEU A 4 23.24 -21.87 40.08
N GLU A 5 24.28 -21.96 39.25
CA GLU A 5 25.40 -21.02 39.20
C GLU A 5 24.94 -19.61 38.83
N ILE A 6 24.02 -19.48 37.86
CA ILE A 6 23.42 -18.18 37.50
C ILE A 6 22.62 -17.61 38.68
N LYS A 7 21.86 -18.44 39.41
CA LYS A 7 21.09 -18.00 40.58
C LYS A 7 21.98 -17.48 41.70
N ASP A 8 23.08 -18.18 41.95
CA ASP A 8 24.07 -17.81 42.97
C ASP A 8 24.77 -16.50 42.59
N GLN A 9 25.09 -16.33 41.30
CA GLN A 9 25.71 -15.12 40.77
C GLN A 9 24.75 -13.91 40.79
N MET A 10 23.46 -14.10 40.55
CA MET A 10 22.43 -13.07 40.71
C MET A 10 22.24 -12.67 42.17
N ALA A 11 22.28 -13.64 43.10
CA ALA A 11 22.19 -13.38 44.53
C ALA A 11 23.46 -12.69 45.08
N ALA A 12 24.63 -13.01 44.53
CA ALA A 12 25.91 -12.46 44.94
C ALA A 12 26.19 -11.04 44.42
N SER A 13 25.42 -10.54 43.44
CA SER A 13 25.63 -9.21 42.85
C SER A 13 24.31 -8.53 42.48
N PRO A 14 23.48 -8.16 43.48
CA PRO A 14 22.19 -7.53 43.25
C PRO A 14 22.29 -6.19 42.52
N GLU A 15 23.38 -5.45 42.70
CA GLU A 15 23.63 -4.17 42.01
C GLU A 15 23.77 -4.35 40.49
N ARG A 16 24.48 -5.41 40.05
CA ARG A 16 24.58 -5.74 38.62
C ARG A 16 23.26 -6.22 38.03
N VAL A 17 22.42 -6.87 38.84
CA VAL A 17 21.07 -7.28 38.40
C VAL A 17 20.19 -6.05 38.19
N LEU A 18 20.28 -5.05 39.07
CA LEU A 18 19.58 -3.78 38.92
C LEU A 18 20.08 -2.98 37.71
N GLU A 19 21.39 -2.90 37.52
CA GLU A 19 22.00 -2.24 36.35
C GLU A 19 21.57 -2.92 35.04
N LEU A 20 21.55 -4.25 35.00
CA LEU A 20 21.07 -5.00 33.85
C LEU A 20 19.56 -4.78 33.60
N SER A 21 18.75 -4.71 34.65
CA SER A 21 17.32 -4.37 34.54
C SER A 21 17.15 -3.00 33.88
N GLN A 22 17.93 -2.01 34.31
CA GLN A 22 17.86 -0.65 33.78
C GLN A 22 18.24 -0.58 32.29
N VAL A 23 19.24 -1.36 31.87
CA VAL A 23 19.61 -1.46 30.45
C VAL A 23 18.51 -2.12 29.62
N LEU A 24 17.84 -3.16 30.15
CA LEU A 24 16.74 -3.81 29.46
C LEU A 24 15.53 -2.89 29.31
N ASP A 25 15.20 -2.10 30.34
CA ASP A 25 14.11 -1.11 30.29
C ASP A 25 14.40 -0.03 29.23
N GLN A 26 15.65 0.44 29.14
CA GLN A 26 16.07 1.40 28.09
C GLN A 26 15.97 0.81 26.68
N MET A 27 16.28 -0.47 26.51
CA MET A 27 16.14 -1.13 25.21
C MET A 27 14.68 -1.32 24.80
N GLU A 28 13.79 -1.57 25.74
CA GLU A 28 12.35 -1.69 25.48
C GLU A 28 11.75 -0.34 25.07
N GLU A 29 12.12 0.75 25.74
CA GLU A 29 11.67 2.10 25.40
C GLU A 29 12.13 2.54 23.99
N GLU A 30 13.38 2.27 23.63
CA GLU A 30 13.88 2.56 22.28
C GLU A 30 13.23 1.66 21.22
N HIS A 31 12.88 0.42 21.57
CA HIS A 31 12.15 -0.47 20.67
C HIS A 31 10.72 0.01 20.41
N GLU A 32 10.00 0.45 21.46
CA GLU A 32 8.68 1.06 21.32
C GLU A 32 8.73 2.30 20.43
N ARG A 33 9.72 3.19 20.61
CA ARG A 33 9.90 4.37 19.75
C ARG A 33 10.14 4.01 18.28
N ILE A 34 10.98 3.02 18.01
CA ILE A 34 11.23 2.56 16.63
C ILE A 34 9.96 1.94 16.04
N LEU A 35 9.16 1.21 16.83
CA LEU A 35 7.89 0.64 16.38
C LEU A 35 6.82 1.71 16.13
N GLU A 36 6.75 2.75 16.97
CA GLU A 36 5.86 3.89 16.77
C GLU A 36 6.27 4.74 15.56
N GLU A 37 7.57 4.94 15.34
CA GLU A 37 8.09 5.67 14.18
C GLU A 37 8.02 4.83 12.88
N ALA A 38 8.17 3.51 13.00
CA ALA A 38 7.95 2.56 11.90
C ALA A 38 6.48 2.17 11.73
N ALA A 39 5.57 2.72 12.54
CA ALA A 39 4.15 2.62 12.27
C ALA A 39 3.95 3.14 10.83
N PRO A 40 3.37 2.32 9.93
CA PRO A 40 3.20 2.72 8.54
C PRO A 40 2.53 4.09 8.55
N PRO A 41 3.07 5.08 7.81
CA PRO A 41 2.50 6.41 7.81
C PRO A 41 1.02 6.23 7.57
N ALA A 42 0.19 6.74 8.50
CA ALA A 42 -1.25 6.69 8.41
C ALA A 42 -1.59 6.93 6.95
N THR A 43 -2.09 5.90 6.26
CA THR A 43 -2.30 5.96 4.82
C THR A 43 -3.19 7.17 4.61
N VAL A 44 -2.58 8.28 4.21
CA VAL A 44 -3.26 9.36 3.52
C VAL A 44 -3.95 8.57 2.44
N LYS A 45 -5.28 8.48 2.50
CA LYS A 45 -6.06 7.87 1.43
C LYS A 45 -5.83 8.81 0.26
N ALA A 46 -4.70 8.61 -0.41
CA ALA A 46 -4.38 9.25 -1.65
C ALA A 46 -5.57 8.96 -2.54
N ASP A 47 -6.04 10.00 -3.23
CA ASP A 47 -6.97 9.85 -4.33
C ASP A 47 -6.39 8.76 -5.23
N THR A 48 -6.93 7.56 -5.06
CA THR A 48 -6.32 6.34 -5.58
C THR A 48 -6.86 6.24 -6.99
N VAL A 49 -5.97 6.49 -7.95
CA VAL A 49 -6.27 6.33 -9.36
C VAL A 49 -5.86 4.91 -9.74
N ALA A 50 -6.83 4.09 -10.10
CA ALA A 50 -6.62 2.69 -10.48
C ALA A 50 -7.20 2.44 -11.89
N LEU A 51 -6.43 1.82 -12.77
CA LEU A 51 -6.84 1.45 -14.12
C LEU A 51 -6.69 -0.06 -14.31
N GLU A 52 -7.78 -0.72 -14.68
CA GLU A 52 -7.77 -2.08 -15.20
C GLU A 52 -8.06 -2.06 -16.70
N LEU A 53 -7.19 -2.65 -17.52
CA LEU A 53 -7.36 -2.76 -18.97
C LEU A 53 -7.21 -4.22 -19.40
N GLN A 54 -8.24 -4.76 -20.05
CA GLN A 54 -8.24 -6.09 -20.63
C GLN A 54 -8.37 -5.97 -22.14
N VAL A 55 -7.42 -6.56 -22.88
CA VAL A 55 -7.42 -6.53 -24.34
C VAL A 55 -7.25 -7.94 -24.90
N SER A 56 -8.05 -8.28 -25.90
CA SER A 56 -7.99 -9.54 -26.63
C SER A 56 -7.94 -9.25 -28.12
N ALA A 57 -7.03 -9.92 -28.83
CA ALA A 57 -6.82 -9.72 -30.26
C ALA A 57 -6.42 -11.03 -30.94
N ARG A 58 -6.60 -11.10 -32.27
CA ARG A 58 -6.24 -12.28 -33.08
C ARG A 58 -4.78 -12.26 -33.55
N SER A 59 -4.12 -11.11 -33.47
CA SER A 59 -2.71 -10.93 -33.84
C SER A 59 -2.04 -9.85 -32.99
N VAL A 60 -0.71 -9.88 -32.92
CA VAL A 60 0.09 -8.85 -32.21
C VAL A 60 -0.09 -7.47 -32.84
N ARG A 61 -0.25 -7.41 -34.17
CA ARG A 61 -0.51 -6.15 -34.89
C ARG A 61 -1.84 -5.54 -34.47
N ASP A 62 -2.86 -6.37 -34.33
CA ASP A 62 -4.20 -5.92 -33.94
C ASP A 62 -4.24 -5.57 -32.44
N LEU A 63 -3.53 -6.32 -31.60
CA LEU A 63 -3.34 -5.99 -30.18
C LEU A 63 -2.72 -4.60 -30.00
N ARG A 64 -1.66 -4.28 -30.76
CA ARG A 64 -1.02 -2.96 -30.70
C ARG A 64 -1.99 -1.84 -31.07
N LYS A 65 -2.77 -2.01 -32.14
CA LYS A 65 -3.78 -1.03 -32.55
C LYS A 65 -4.87 -0.84 -31.50
N LEU A 66 -5.35 -1.92 -30.90
CA LEU A 66 -6.37 -1.85 -29.86
C LEU A 66 -5.84 -1.16 -28.59
N LEU A 67 -4.57 -1.37 -28.24
CA LEU A 67 -3.93 -0.62 -27.16
C LEU A 67 -3.79 0.86 -27.47
N GLU A 68 -3.36 1.23 -28.69
CA GLU A 68 -3.28 2.62 -29.12
C GLU A 68 -4.65 3.32 -29.06
N LEU A 69 -5.72 2.65 -29.51
CA LEU A 69 -7.08 3.17 -29.43
C LEU A 69 -7.55 3.33 -27.98
N ALA A 70 -7.42 2.29 -27.15
CA ALA A 70 -7.84 2.33 -25.76
C ALA A 70 -7.10 3.42 -24.97
N LEU A 71 -5.79 3.59 -25.22
CA LEU A 71 -5.00 4.64 -24.57
C LEU A 71 -5.38 6.03 -25.05
N HIS A 72 -5.69 6.21 -26.34
CA HIS A 72 -6.15 7.51 -26.85
C HIS A 72 -7.47 7.93 -26.20
N GLU A 73 -8.43 7.01 -26.07
CA GLU A 73 -9.70 7.27 -25.39
C GLU A 73 -9.51 7.55 -23.89
N LEU A 74 -8.59 6.83 -23.23
CA LEU A 74 -8.22 7.09 -21.85
C LEU A 74 -7.59 8.46 -21.67
N ASP A 75 -6.75 8.91 -22.61
CA ASP A 75 -6.11 10.23 -22.58
C ASP A 75 -7.16 11.35 -22.71
N ASP A 76 -8.07 11.24 -23.69
CA ASP A 76 -9.20 12.14 -23.87
C ASP A 76 -10.09 12.20 -22.60
N MET A 77 -10.26 11.06 -21.94
CA MET A 77 -10.99 10.95 -20.68
C MET A 77 -10.23 11.62 -19.54
N LEU A 78 -8.93 11.40 -19.39
CA LEU A 78 -8.12 12.00 -18.32
C LEU A 78 -8.01 13.53 -18.44
N ASP A 79 -8.03 14.07 -19.66
CA ASP A 79 -8.03 15.51 -19.93
C ASP A 79 -9.36 16.20 -19.57
N ALA A 80 -10.47 15.45 -19.54
CA ALA A 80 -11.77 15.97 -19.13
C ALA A 80 -11.82 16.18 -17.61
N PRO A 81 -12.49 17.24 -17.10
CA PRO A 81 -12.64 17.44 -15.66
C PRO A 81 -13.47 16.31 -15.04
N GLN A 82 -12.79 15.41 -14.31
CA GLN A 82 -13.39 14.24 -13.68
C GLN A 82 -13.87 14.53 -12.26
N ALA A 83 -15.18 14.41 -12.04
CA ALA A 83 -15.73 14.26 -10.69
C ALA A 83 -15.59 12.78 -10.31
N GLY A 84 -14.55 12.44 -9.54
CA GLY A 84 -14.19 11.05 -9.20
C GLY A 84 -15.33 10.06 -9.01
N GLY A 85 -15.07 8.84 -9.47
CA GLY A 85 -16.03 7.78 -9.69
C GLY A 85 -15.36 6.64 -10.46
N SER A 86 -16.17 5.75 -11.05
CA SER A 86 -15.68 4.72 -11.97
C SER A 86 -16.10 5.06 -13.40
N TYR A 87 -15.15 5.00 -14.33
CA TYR A 87 -15.32 5.28 -15.74
C TYR A 87 -15.00 4.03 -16.55
N PRO A 88 -16.03 3.31 -17.02
CA PRO A 88 -15.84 2.17 -17.90
C PRO A 88 -15.69 2.66 -19.36
N GLY A 89 -14.90 1.92 -20.14
CA GLY A 89 -14.86 2.06 -21.59
C GLY A 89 -14.67 0.69 -22.23
N ASP A 90 -15.39 0.42 -23.31
CA ASP A 90 -15.28 -0.83 -24.03
C ASP A 90 -15.46 -0.63 -25.53
N MET A 91 -14.76 -1.47 -26.29
CA MET A 91 -14.90 -1.50 -27.74
C MET A 91 -14.65 -2.92 -28.23
N ALA A 92 -15.53 -3.40 -29.11
CA ALA A 92 -15.42 -4.72 -29.74
C ALA A 92 -15.57 -4.59 -31.26
N GLY A 93 -14.75 -5.33 -32.00
CA GLY A 93 -14.76 -5.29 -33.45
C GLY A 93 -13.98 -6.43 -34.11
N SER A 94 -13.70 -6.28 -35.40
CA SER A 94 -13.00 -7.29 -36.20
C SER A 94 -11.56 -7.53 -35.76
N LEU A 95 -10.92 -6.52 -35.16
CA LEU A 95 -9.55 -6.58 -34.65
C LEU A 95 -9.45 -7.33 -33.31
N GLY A 96 -10.56 -7.45 -32.59
CA GLY A 96 -10.61 -7.96 -31.21
C GLY A 96 -11.51 -7.11 -30.34
N ALA A 97 -11.29 -7.15 -29.03
CA ALA A 97 -12.04 -6.35 -28.07
C ALA A 97 -11.13 -5.86 -26.94
N TYR A 98 -11.38 -4.64 -26.46
CA TYR A 98 -10.86 -4.17 -25.18
C TYR A 98 -11.98 -3.70 -24.27
N ARG A 99 -11.70 -3.76 -22.97
CA ARG A 99 -12.49 -3.11 -21.93
C ARG A 99 -11.53 -2.53 -20.90
N PHE A 100 -11.84 -1.37 -20.38
CA PHE A 100 -11.14 -0.78 -19.26
C PHE A 100 -12.10 -0.22 -18.22
N GLU A 101 -11.61 -0.12 -17.00
CA GLU A 101 -12.26 0.54 -15.90
C GLU A 101 -11.25 1.44 -15.18
N LEU A 102 -11.53 2.73 -15.15
CA LEU A 102 -10.74 3.74 -14.44
C LEU A 102 -11.50 4.16 -13.18
N VAL A 103 -10.93 3.89 -12.01
CA VAL A 103 -11.47 4.32 -10.72
C VAL A 103 -10.65 5.50 -10.22
N VAL A 104 -11.32 6.62 -9.95
CA VAL A 104 -10.74 7.81 -9.34
C VAL A 104 -11.40 7.99 -7.98
N GLY A 105 -10.69 7.66 -6.90
CA GLY A 105 -11.19 7.87 -5.54
C GLY A 105 -11.49 9.35 -5.29
N GLN A 106 -12.72 9.66 -4.88
CA GLN A 106 -13.08 10.96 -4.31
C GLN A 106 -13.34 10.79 -2.81
N THR A 107 -12.72 11.63 -1.99
CA THR A 107 -13.06 11.77 -0.57
C THR A 107 -14.50 12.25 -0.43
N ALA A 108 -15.41 11.35 -0.02
CA ALA A 108 -16.64 11.77 0.60
C ALA A 108 -16.30 12.30 2.01
N GLU A 109 -16.20 13.63 2.15
CA GLU A 109 -16.39 14.29 3.44
C GLU A 109 -17.77 13.89 3.97
N SER A 110 -17.81 12.87 4.83
CA SER A 110 -18.89 12.71 5.82
C SER A 110 -18.37 13.29 7.12
N ASP A 111 -18.27 14.61 7.18
CA ASP A 111 -18.34 15.32 8.45
C ASP A 111 -19.82 15.48 8.78
N LYS A 112 -20.29 14.75 9.79
CA LYS A 112 -21.58 15.05 10.40
C LYS A 112 -21.46 14.92 11.92
N PRO A 113 -21.66 16.00 12.68
CA PRO A 113 -21.88 15.93 14.12
C PRO A 113 -23.27 15.39 14.47
#